data_AF-A0A5J4R459-F1
#
_entry.id   AF-A0A5J4R459-F1
#
_cell.length_a   1.000
_cell.length_b   1.000
_cell.length_c   1.000
_cell.angle_alpha   90.00
_cell.angle_beta   90.00
_cell.angle_gamma   90.00
#
_symmetry.space_group_name_H-M   'P 1'
#
loop_
_entity.id
_entity.type
_entity.pdbx_description
1 polymer ?
#
loop_
_entity_poly.entity_id
_entity_poly.type
_entity_poly.pdbx_seq_one_letter_code
_entity_poly.pdbx_strand_id
1 'polypeptide(L)'
;MRIRGTRKFLNSYVGFTELQYWVGRRSHGAGSVWYVMEATGSYYENLAYFLYENRLRVSVVLANKIKYYAKSQNLKTKTDKVDACLIADFGLSQKPALCQPMSGEYRQLRDLCRERISLQQACSRAKCQLDAMHHSHDKLACILRIKEEQIALYEKLLP
;
A
#
# COMPACT_ATOMS: atom_id res chain seq x y z
N MET A 1 -26.77 -1.96 0.81
CA MET A 1 -26.08 -3.21 1.24
C MET A 1 -26.33 -3.46 2.74
N ARG A 2 -26.58 -4.70 3.18
CA ARG A 2 -26.69 -5.04 4.62
C ARG A 2 -25.42 -5.74 5.11
N ILE A 3 -24.72 -5.15 6.08
CA ILE A 3 -23.52 -5.74 6.69
C ILE A 3 -23.92 -6.98 7.53
N ARG A 4 -23.27 -8.12 7.30
CA ARG A 4 -23.49 -9.38 8.03
C ARG A 4 -22.55 -9.57 9.22
N GLY A 5 -21.41 -8.90 9.24
CA GLY A 5 -20.45 -8.95 10.34
C GLY A 5 -19.25 -8.04 10.10
N THR A 6 -18.52 -7.73 11.16
CA THR A 6 -17.25 -6.98 11.11
C THR A 6 -16.30 -7.58 12.14
N ARG A 7 -15.02 -7.68 11.79
CA ARG A 7 -13.95 -8.19 12.67
C ARG A 7 -12.61 -7.62 12.20
N LYS A 8 -11.73 -7.31 13.14
CA LYS A 8 -10.33 -6.92 12.85
C LYS A 8 -9.43 -8.16 12.89
N PHE A 9 -8.42 -8.17 12.05
CA PHE A 9 -7.43 -9.23 11.94
C PHE A 9 -6.04 -8.61 11.89
N LEU A 10 -5.04 -9.37 12.35
CA LEU A 10 -3.65 -8.97 12.23
C LEU A 10 -3.19 -9.00 10.76
N ASN A 11 -2.32 -8.08 10.37
CA ASN A 11 -1.70 -8.08 9.03
C ASN A 11 -0.51 -9.05 8.99
N SER A 12 -0.79 -10.33 9.25
CA SER A 12 0.19 -11.41 9.33
C SER A 12 -0.41 -12.70 8.79
N TYR A 13 0.43 -13.68 8.48
CA TYR A 13 -0.04 -15.00 8.03
C TYR A 13 -1.09 -15.60 8.97
N VAL A 14 -0.86 -15.55 10.29
CA VAL A 14 -1.82 -15.99 11.31
C VAL A 14 -3.15 -15.25 11.16
N GLY A 15 -3.13 -13.92 11.10
CA GLY A 15 -4.36 -13.14 10.93
C GLY A 15 -5.09 -13.42 9.61
N PHE A 16 -4.37 -13.76 8.54
CA PHE A 16 -4.97 -14.11 7.26
C PHE A 16 -5.66 -15.48 7.29
N THR A 17 -5.06 -16.47 7.96
CA THR A 17 -5.70 -17.77 8.18
C THR A 17 -6.95 -17.64 9.06
N GLU A 18 -6.90 -16.79 10.10
CA GLU A 18 -8.08 -16.48 10.92
C GLU A 18 -9.20 -15.80 10.13
N LEU A 19 -8.85 -14.89 9.21
CA LEU A 19 -9.78 -14.25 8.30
C LEU A 19 -10.47 -15.29 7.41
N GLN A 20 -9.71 -16.19 6.79
CA GLN A 20 -10.26 -17.26 5.96
C GLN A 20 -11.19 -18.16 6.76
N TYR A 21 -10.79 -18.60 7.95
CA TYR A 21 -11.66 -19.40 8.81
C TYR A 21 -12.95 -18.67 9.18
N TRP A 22 -12.85 -17.38 9.55
CA TRP A 22 -14.01 -16.57 9.90
C TRP A 22 -14.99 -16.37 8.74
N VAL A 23 -14.47 -16.22 7.52
CA VAL A 23 -15.25 -16.13 6.28
C VAL A 23 -15.87 -17.48 5.90
N GLY A 24 -15.11 -18.58 6.02
CA GLY A 24 -15.57 -19.93 5.66
C GLY A 24 -16.81 -20.36 6.45
N ARG A 25 -16.90 -19.97 7.73
CA ARG A 25 -18.09 -20.19 8.57
C ARG A 25 -19.35 -19.40 8.13
N ARG A 26 -19.22 -18.50 7.16
CA ARG A 26 -20.28 -17.58 6.70
C ARG A 26 -20.55 -17.67 5.21
N SER A 27 -19.68 -18.32 4.44
CA SER A 27 -19.84 -18.50 3.00
C SER A 27 -20.83 -19.62 2.68
N HIS A 28 -21.57 -19.48 1.57
CA HIS A 28 -22.55 -20.47 1.11
C HIS A 28 -21.93 -21.50 0.13
N GLY A 29 -20.61 -21.70 0.18
CA GLY A 29 -19.86 -22.60 -0.71
C GLY A 29 -18.55 -21.99 -1.22
N ALA A 30 -17.71 -22.83 -1.83
CA ALA A 30 -16.45 -22.39 -2.43
C ALA A 30 -16.72 -21.39 -3.58
N GLY A 31 -15.93 -20.31 -3.66
CA GLY A 31 -16.05 -19.29 -4.71
C GLY A 31 -17.18 -18.28 -4.53
N SER A 32 -18.01 -18.41 -3.48
CA SER A 32 -19.12 -17.48 -3.21
C SER A 32 -18.67 -16.14 -2.62
N VAL A 33 -17.39 -16.00 -2.30
CA VAL A 33 -16.83 -14.82 -1.63
C VAL A 33 -15.87 -14.11 -2.56
N TRP A 34 -16.00 -12.79 -2.57
CA TRP A 34 -15.08 -11.89 -3.26
C TRP A 34 -14.46 -10.93 -2.26
N TYR A 35 -13.13 -10.96 -2.20
CA TYR A 35 -12.33 -10.08 -1.36
C TYR A 35 -11.99 -8.81 -2.15
N VAL A 36 -12.37 -7.66 -1.62
CA VAL A 36 -12.07 -6.36 -2.23
C VAL A 36 -11.33 -5.51 -1.21
N MET A 37 -10.23 -4.90 -1.63
CA MET A 37 -9.38 -4.07 -0.77
C MET A 37 -8.86 -2.84 -1.51
N GLU A 38 -8.50 -1.81 -0.76
CA GLU A 38 -7.85 -0.61 -1.27
C GLU A 38 -6.32 -0.79 -1.31
N ALA A 39 -5.68 -0.30 -2.37
CA ALA A 39 -4.24 -0.15 -2.45
C ALA A 39 -3.77 1.08 -1.64
N THR A 40 -3.67 0.95 -0.32
CA THR A 40 -3.14 2.00 0.57
C THR A 40 -1.70 1.65 0.99
N GLY A 41 -0.70 2.32 0.41
CA GLY A 41 0.71 2.02 0.69
C GLY A 41 1.08 0.58 0.27
N SER A 42 1.91 -0.11 1.06
CA SER A 42 2.26 -1.53 0.85
C SER A 42 1.43 -2.51 1.69
N TYR A 43 0.61 -2.02 2.63
CA TYR A 43 -0.06 -2.85 3.64
C TYR A 43 -1.00 -3.92 3.05
N TYR A 44 -1.60 -3.63 1.89
CA TYR A 44 -2.53 -4.53 1.21
C TYR A 44 -1.83 -5.72 0.54
N GLU A 45 -0.54 -5.60 0.20
CA GLU A 45 0.14 -6.56 -0.69
C GLU A 45 0.14 -7.96 -0.09
N ASN A 46 0.54 -8.11 1.18
CA ASN A 46 0.63 -9.41 1.84
C ASN A 46 -0.70 -10.18 1.83
N LEU A 47 -1.81 -9.49 2.13
CA LEU A 47 -3.14 -10.11 2.10
C LEU A 47 -3.56 -10.44 0.66
N ALA A 48 -3.29 -9.56 -0.31
CA ALA A 48 -3.63 -9.80 -1.71
C ALA A 48 -2.91 -11.03 -2.28
N TYR A 49 -1.61 -11.18 -2.01
CA TYR A 49 -0.83 -12.35 -2.41
C TYR A 49 -1.35 -13.62 -1.74
N PHE A 50 -1.55 -13.59 -0.41
CA PHE A 50 -2.08 -14.73 0.33
C PHE A 50 -3.42 -15.22 -0.24
N LEU A 51 -4.36 -14.31 -0.50
CA LEU A 51 -5.66 -14.66 -1.08
C LEU A 51 -5.51 -15.24 -2.50
N TYR A 52 -4.66 -14.65 -3.33
CA TYR A 52 -4.42 -15.12 -4.69
C TYR A 52 -3.78 -16.51 -4.73
N GLU A 53 -2.76 -16.75 -3.91
CA GLU A 53 -2.07 -18.05 -3.80
C GLU A 53 -3.01 -19.15 -3.33
N ASN A 54 -3.98 -18.81 -2.46
CA ASN A 54 -5.07 -19.70 -2.04
C ASN A 54 -6.21 -19.81 -3.06
N ARG A 55 -6.03 -19.33 -4.30
CA ARG A 55 -7.00 -19.37 -5.40
C ARG A 55 -8.34 -18.66 -5.08
N LEU A 56 -8.30 -17.66 -4.21
CA LEU A 56 -9.48 -16.88 -3.85
C LEU A 56 -9.65 -15.66 -4.77
N ARG A 57 -10.90 -15.25 -4.98
CA ARG A 57 -11.24 -14.07 -5.80
C ARG A 57 -10.85 -12.80 -5.05
N VAL A 58 -9.81 -12.12 -5.51
CA VAL A 58 -9.33 -10.86 -4.91
C VAL A 58 -9.30 -9.73 -5.92
N SER A 59 -9.72 -8.54 -5.50
CA SER A 59 -9.59 -7.30 -6.26
C SER A 59 -8.95 -6.22 -5.42
N VAL A 60 -7.89 -5.62 -5.96
CA VAL A 60 -7.19 -4.48 -5.37
C VAL A 60 -7.61 -3.24 -6.15
N VAL A 61 -8.17 -2.26 -5.44
CA VAL A 61 -8.71 -1.03 -6.02
C VAL A 61 -7.83 0.15 -5.64
N LEU A 62 -7.55 1.04 -6.59
CA LEU A 62 -6.78 2.26 -6.32
C LEU A 62 -7.47 3.14 -5.26
N ALA A 63 -6.69 3.67 -4.32
CA ALA A 63 -7.15 4.59 -3.28
C ALA A 63 -7.99 5.75 -3.83
N ASN A 64 -7.58 6.33 -4.96
CA ASN A 64 -8.30 7.43 -5.59
C ASN A 64 -9.71 7.01 -6.05
N LYS A 65 -9.90 5.78 -6.53
CA LYS A 65 -11.23 5.28 -6.94
C LYS A 65 -12.16 5.14 -5.73
N ILE A 66 -11.67 4.56 -4.64
CA ILE A 66 -12.44 4.46 -3.38
C ILE A 66 -12.76 5.85 -2.84
N LYS A 67 -11.81 6.79 -2.87
CA LYS A 67 -12.03 8.18 -2.46
C LYS A 67 -13.11 8.89 -3.29
N TYR A 68 -13.10 8.74 -4.61
CA TYR A 68 -14.14 9.33 -5.46
C TYR A 68 -15.51 8.67 -5.24
N TYR A 69 -15.54 7.36 -4.98
CA TYR A 69 -16.77 6.66 -4.63
C TYR A 69 -17.32 7.11 -3.27
N ALA A 70 -16.47 7.30 -2.26
CA ALA A 70 -16.88 7.86 -0.97
C ALA A 70 -17.60 9.21 -1.13
N LYS A 71 -17.03 10.07 -1.99
CA LYS A 71 -17.60 11.39 -2.30
C LYS A 71 -18.95 11.27 -2.99
N SER A 72 -19.11 10.37 -3.97
CA SER A 72 -20.41 10.20 -4.66
C SER A 72 -21.49 9.65 -3.73
N GLN A 73 -21.11 8.93 -2.67
CA GLN A 73 -22.02 8.47 -1.61
C GLN A 73 -22.26 9.49 -0.48
N ASN A 74 -21.75 10.72 -0.60
CA ASN A 74 -21.82 11.78 0.43
C ASN A 74 -21.27 11.35 1.81
N LEU A 75 -20.35 10.39 1.85
CA LEU A 75 -19.75 9.91 3.09
C LEU A 75 -18.62 10.83 3.53
N LYS A 76 -18.78 11.45 4.71
CA LYS A 76 -17.79 12.35 5.32
C LYS A 76 -16.98 11.69 6.44
N THR A 77 -17.52 10.64 7.07
CA THR A 77 -16.89 9.94 8.19
C THR A 77 -15.86 8.94 7.67
N LYS A 78 -14.64 8.99 8.22
CA LYS A 78 -13.56 8.06 7.90
C LYS A 78 -13.19 7.23 9.13
N THR A 79 -13.60 5.97 9.14
CA THR A 79 -13.21 4.98 10.17
C THR A 79 -13.00 3.64 9.48
N ASP A 80 -12.16 2.77 10.04
CA ASP A 80 -11.89 1.43 9.46
C ASP A 80 -13.18 0.67 9.10
N LYS A 81 -14.21 0.79 9.93
CA LYS A 81 -15.51 0.11 9.73
C LYS A 81 -16.29 0.71 8.57
N VAL A 82 -16.32 2.04 8.45
CA VAL A 82 -17.01 2.74 7.36
C VAL A 82 -16.26 2.50 6.04
N ASP A 83 -14.93 2.57 6.05
CA ASP A 83 -14.09 2.35 4.88
C ASP A 83 -14.22 0.90 4.38
N ALA A 84 -14.19 -0.10 5.27
CA ALA A 84 -14.41 -1.49 4.91
C ALA A 84 -15.82 -1.74 4.31
N CYS A 85 -16.84 -1.07 4.84
CA CYS A 85 -18.19 -1.15 4.27
C CYS A 85 -18.26 -0.50 2.89
N LEU A 86 -17.64 0.67 2.72
CA LEU A 86 -17.59 1.39 1.45
C LEU A 86 -16.89 0.57 0.37
N ILE A 87 -15.75 -0.06 0.71
CA ILE A 87 -14.99 -0.90 -0.22
C ILE A 87 -15.79 -2.13 -0.63
N ALA A 88 -16.49 -2.76 0.32
CA ALA A 88 -17.35 -3.90 0.02
C ALA A 88 -18.53 -3.50 -0.88
N ASP A 89 -19.15 -2.36 -0.63
CA ASP A 89 -20.21 -1.80 -1.48
C ASP A 89 -19.69 -1.44 -2.88
N PHE A 90 -18.51 -0.81 -2.96
CA PHE A 90 -17.81 -0.56 -4.23
C PHE A 90 -17.60 -1.85 -5.02
N GLY A 91 -17.18 -2.93 -4.35
CA GLY A 91 -17.00 -4.25 -4.95
C GLY A 91 -18.28 -4.78 -5.60
N LEU A 92 -19.41 -4.69 -4.90
CA LEU A 92 -20.71 -5.14 -5.40
C LEU A 92 -21.23 -4.28 -6.55
N SER A 93 -21.07 -2.96 -6.45
CA SER A 93 -21.61 -1.99 -7.40
C SER A 93 -20.77 -1.89 -8.68
N GLN A 94 -19.46 -1.71 -8.53
CA GLN A 94 -18.55 -1.42 -9.65
C GLN A 94 -17.92 -2.66 -10.26
N LYS A 95 -18.03 -3.80 -9.59
CA LYS A 95 -17.49 -5.09 -10.01
C LYS A 95 -16.05 -4.96 -10.56
N PRO A 96 -15.07 -4.51 -9.75
CA PRO A 96 -13.70 -4.33 -10.21
C PRO A 96 -13.10 -5.62 -10.80
N ALA A 97 -12.11 -5.48 -11.67
CA ALA A 97 -11.41 -6.65 -12.20
C ALA A 97 -10.72 -7.44 -11.07
N LEU A 98 -10.62 -8.76 -11.24
CA LEU A 98 -9.79 -9.57 -10.35
C LEU A 98 -8.32 -9.17 -10.53
N CYS A 99 -7.63 -8.99 -9.42
CA CYS A 99 -6.22 -8.65 -9.44
C CYS A 99 -5.41 -9.93 -9.64
N GLN A 100 -4.51 -9.90 -10.62
CA GLN A 100 -3.41 -10.84 -10.69
C GLN A 100 -2.19 -10.15 -10.09
N PRO A 101 -1.63 -10.67 -8.99
CA PRO A 101 -0.42 -10.13 -8.43
C PRO A 101 0.74 -10.23 -9.43
N MET A 102 1.71 -9.36 -9.26
CA MET A 102 2.93 -9.37 -10.05
C MET A 102 3.73 -10.66 -9.80
N SER A 103 4.35 -11.21 -10.85
CA SER A 103 5.25 -12.36 -10.69
C SER A 103 6.41 -12.04 -9.73
N GLY A 104 7.05 -13.05 -9.17
CA GLY A 104 8.18 -12.87 -8.25
C GLY A 104 9.30 -12.03 -8.88
N GLU A 105 9.65 -12.31 -10.13
CA GLU A 105 10.69 -11.60 -10.89
C GLU A 105 10.34 -10.13 -11.12
N TYR A 106 9.14 -9.85 -11.61
CA TYR A 106 8.69 -8.47 -11.81
C TYR A 106 8.61 -7.71 -10.50
N ARG A 107 8.27 -8.38 -9.39
CA ARG A 107 8.25 -7.76 -8.05
C ARG A 107 9.65 -7.35 -7.61
N GLN A 108 10.63 -8.24 -7.73
CA GLN A 108 12.03 -7.94 -7.43
C GLN A 108 12.52 -6.76 -8.26
N LEU A 109 12.25 -6.77 -9.57
CA LEU A 109 12.61 -5.66 -10.46
C LEU A 109 11.94 -4.35 -10.03
N ARG A 110 10.64 -4.39 -9.73
CA ARG A 110 9.89 -3.21 -9.27
C ARG A 110 10.47 -2.64 -7.98
N ASP A 111 10.84 -3.49 -7.03
CA ASP A 111 11.38 -3.07 -5.74
C ASP A 111 12.78 -2.44 -5.90
N LEU A 112 13.65 -3.04 -6.74
CA LEU A 112 14.94 -2.45 -7.13
C LEU A 112 14.78 -1.10 -7.83
N CYS A 113 13.86 -0.99 -8.80
CA CYS A 113 13.58 0.26 -9.50
C CYS A 113 13.07 1.35 -8.56
N ARG A 114 12.17 1.01 -7.63
CA ARG A 114 11.66 1.94 -6.61
C ARG A 114 12.76 2.43 -5.70
N GLU A 115 13.63 1.53 -5.23
CA GLU A 115 14.74 1.90 -4.36
C GLU A 115 15.74 2.81 -5.08
N ARG A 116 16.08 2.48 -6.34
CA ARG A 116 16.93 3.33 -7.18
C ARG A 116 16.35 4.74 -7.31
N ILE A 117 15.06 4.88 -7.64
CA ILE A 117 14.40 6.18 -7.77
C ILE A 117 14.40 6.93 -6.42
N SER A 118 14.14 6.22 -5.33
CA SER A 118 14.15 6.78 -3.97
C SER A 118 15.52 7.37 -3.61
N LEU A 119 16.60 6.61 -3.87
CA LEU A 119 17.98 7.04 -3.65
C LEU A 119 18.35 8.23 -4.55
N GLN A 120 17.96 8.22 -5.82
CA GLN A 120 18.17 9.36 -6.74
C GLN A 120 17.51 10.64 -6.20
N GLN A 121 16.25 10.54 -5.80
CA GLN A 121 15.53 11.68 -5.22
C GLN A 121 16.13 12.14 -3.89
N ALA A 122 16.57 11.21 -3.04
CA ALA A 122 17.23 11.53 -1.77
C ALA A 122 18.56 12.26 -2.01
N CYS A 123 19.35 11.81 -2.99
CA CYS A 123 20.59 12.47 -3.40
C CYS A 123 20.33 13.88 -3.92
N SER A 124 19.40 14.06 -4.86
CA SER A 124 19.03 15.39 -5.37
C SER A 124 18.56 16.32 -4.25
N ARG A 125 17.70 15.84 -3.35
CA ARG A 125 17.26 16.63 -2.19
C ARG A 125 18.41 17.01 -1.27
N ALA A 126 19.34 16.09 -1.00
CA ALA A 126 20.49 16.35 -0.15
C ALA A 126 21.44 17.39 -0.76
N LYS A 127 21.67 17.35 -2.08
CA LYS A 127 22.44 18.37 -2.82
C LYS A 127 21.81 19.75 -2.71
N CYS A 128 20.51 19.87 -3.00
CA CYS A 128 19.80 21.15 -2.85
C CYS A 128 19.83 21.66 -1.40
N GLN A 129 19.76 20.76 -0.40
CA GLN A 129 19.90 21.13 1.01
C GLN A 129 21.31 21.65 1.33
N LEU A 130 22.36 21.00 0.81
CA LEU A 130 23.74 21.44 1.01
C LEU A 130 23.97 22.82 0.38
N ASP A 131 23.49 23.04 -0.84
CA ASP A 131 23.55 24.35 -1.50
C ASP A 131 22.88 25.44 -0.66
N ALA A 132 21.68 25.18 -0.14
CA ALA A 132 20.98 26.11 0.74
C ALA A 132 21.74 26.36 2.06
N MET A 133 22.41 25.33 2.60
CA MET A 133 23.23 25.47 3.82
C MET A 133 24.46 26.34 3.60
N HIS A 134 25.10 26.26 2.43
CA HIS A 134 26.22 27.16 2.09
C HIS A 134 25.83 28.64 2.02
N HIS A 135 24.57 28.93 1.70
CA HIS A 135 24.04 30.29 1.67
C HIS A 135 23.41 30.74 3.00
N SER A 136 23.43 29.89 4.03
CA SER A 136 22.89 30.22 5.36
C SER A 136 23.98 30.83 6.26
N HIS A 137 23.59 31.84 7.05
CA HIS A 137 24.50 32.49 8.00
C HIS A 137 24.96 31.51 9.09
N ASP A 138 26.26 31.48 9.35
CA ASP A 138 26.92 30.74 10.43
C ASP A 138 26.56 29.24 10.53
N LYS A 139 26.50 28.55 9.38
CA LYS A 139 26.32 27.09 9.40
C LYS A 139 27.56 26.39 9.94
N LEU A 140 27.37 25.54 10.95
CA LEU A 140 28.45 24.72 11.51
C LEU A 140 29.08 23.80 10.44
N ALA A 141 30.40 23.85 10.31
CA ALA A 141 31.16 23.03 9.36
C ALA A 141 30.93 21.52 9.53
N CYS A 142 30.72 21.06 10.77
CA CYS A 142 30.41 19.65 11.03
C CYS A 142 29.08 19.21 10.38
N ILE A 143 28.09 20.10 10.27
CA ILE A 143 26.80 19.81 9.64
C ILE A 143 26.95 19.72 8.11
N LEU A 144 27.75 20.61 7.52
CA LEU A 144 28.07 20.57 6.09
C LEU A 144 28.75 19.24 5.74
N ARG A 145 29.76 18.84 6.53
CA ARG A 145 30.46 17.55 6.35
C ARG A 145 29.52 16.34 6.45
N ILE A 146 28.62 16.32 7.43
CA ILE A 146 27.61 15.25 7.55
C ILE A 146 26.75 15.16 6.28
N LYS A 147 26.39 16.31 5.69
CA LYS A 147 25.60 16.33 4.46
C LYS A 147 26.39 15.88 3.24
N GLU A 148 27.66 16.27 3.13
CA GLU A 148 28.57 15.78 2.09
C GLU A 148 28.75 14.26 2.17
N GLU A 149 28.99 13.71 3.36
CA GLU A 149 29.10 12.26 3.60
C GLU A 149 27.79 11.53 3.23
N GLN A 150 26.65 12.12 3.55
CA GLN A 150 25.34 11.59 3.17
C GLN A 150 25.15 11.55 1.64
N ILE A 151 25.57 12.60 0.92
CA ILE A 151 25.53 12.65 -0.55
C ILE A 151 26.47 11.58 -1.14
N ALA A 152 27.71 11.49 -0.65
CA ALA A 152 28.69 10.52 -1.11
C ALA A 152 28.20 9.07 -0.90
N LEU A 153 27.52 8.80 0.22
CA LEU A 153 26.87 7.51 0.46
C LEU A 153 25.80 7.22 -0.60
N TYR A 154 24.92 8.18 -0.90
CA TYR A 154 23.88 7.99 -1.91
C TYR A 154 24.46 7.76 -3.31
N GLU A 155 25.50 8.50 -3.70
CA GLU A 155 26.17 8.32 -4.98
C GLU A 155 26.84 6.95 -5.07
N LYS A 156 27.46 6.46 -3.99
CA LYS A 156 28.03 5.11 -3.94
C LYS A 156 26.97 4.01 -4.09
N LEU A 157 25.76 4.24 -3.57
CA LEU A 157 24.65 3.29 -3.64
C LEU A 157 23.89 3.35 -4.97
N LEU A 158 24.18 4.33 -5.83
CA LEU A 158 23.59 4.49 -7.16
C LEU A 158 24.58 4.00 -8.23
N PRO A 159 24.47 2.74 -8.71
CA PRO A 159 25.28 2.26 -9.82
C PRO A 159 24.89 2.89 -11.18
#